data_AF-A0A6P5GEG2-F1
#
_entry.id   AF-A0A6P5GEG2-F1
#
_cell.length_a   1.000
_cell.length_b   1.000
_cell.length_c   1.000
_cell.angle_alpha   90.00
_cell.angle_beta   90.00
_cell.angle_gamma   90.00
#
_symmetry.space_group_name_H-M   'P 1'
#
loop_
_entity.id
_entity.type
_entity.pdbx_description
1 polymer ?
#
loop_
_entity_poly.entity_id
_entity_poly.type
_entity_poly.pdbx_seq_one_letter_code
_entity_poly.pdbx_strand_id
1 'polypeptide(L)'
;MAEPRKRCFYEILGVSRDASQEEIRSAYKRLALQLHPDKASDRFNINSQLEHLQAKYVGTGHADLSRFEWAVNIQRDSYASYIGHYPMLAYFAIAANESIGRECYNFMQKMLLPCGLPPQRDED
;
A
#
# COMPACT_ATOMS: atom_id res chain seq x y z
N MET A 1 34.95 -4.37 16.51
CA MET A 1 33.96 -4.03 15.47
C MET A 1 34.73 -3.94 14.15
N ALA A 2 34.53 -4.88 13.22
CA ALA A 2 35.24 -4.90 11.94
C ALA A 2 34.42 -4.15 10.89
N GLU A 3 35.00 -3.14 10.25
CA GLU A 3 34.36 -2.40 9.15
C GLU A 3 34.06 -3.34 7.97
N PRO A 4 32.93 -3.15 7.25
CA PRO A 4 32.64 -3.94 6.08
C PRO A 4 33.69 -3.63 5.00
N ARG A 5 34.54 -4.62 4.69
CA ARG A 5 35.51 -4.51 3.59
C ARG A 5 34.78 -4.10 2.32
N LYS A 6 35.21 -2.99 1.70
CA LYS A 6 34.74 -2.51 0.40
C LYS A 6 34.83 -3.68 -0.59
N ARG A 7 33.69 -4.15 -1.10
CA ARG A 7 33.63 -5.24 -2.09
C ARG A 7 34.30 -4.75 -3.38
N CYS A 8 35.29 -5.48 -3.89
CA CYS A 8 35.96 -5.09 -5.14
C CYS A 8 34.99 -5.22 -6.32
N PHE A 9 35.09 -4.37 -7.36
CA PHE A 9 34.19 -4.43 -8.52
C PHE A 9 34.16 -5.80 -9.21
N TYR A 10 35.32 -6.47 -9.27
CA TYR A 10 35.44 -7.84 -9.79
C TYR A 10 34.73 -8.87 -8.89
N GLU A 11 34.78 -8.70 -7.57
CA GLU A 11 34.07 -9.57 -6.61
C GLU A 11 32.55 -9.37 -6.69
N ILE A 12 32.09 -8.14 -6.93
CA ILE A 12 30.66 -7.83 -7.15
C ILE A 12 30.15 -8.52 -8.41
N LEU A 13 30.95 -8.54 -9.47
CA LEU A 13 30.62 -9.21 -10.73
C LEU A 13 30.88 -10.73 -10.71
N GLY A 14 31.51 -11.26 -9.66
CA GLY A 14 31.86 -12.67 -9.53
C GLY A 14 32.90 -13.15 -10.54
N VAL A 15 33.78 -12.25 -11.00
CA VAL A 15 34.82 -12.54 -12.00
C VAL A 15 36.21 -12.35 -11.41
N SER A 16 37.21 -13.03 -11.98
CA SER A 16 38.62 -12.84 -11.59
C SER A 16 39.09 -11.41 -11.89
N ARG A 17 40.13 -10.96 -11.20
CA ARG A 17 40.80 -9.67 -11.50
C ARG A 17 41.50 -9.68 -12.86
N ASP A 18 41.83 -10.87 -13.36
CA ASP A 18 42.45 -11.10 -14.67
C ASP A 18 41.41 -11.37 -15.78
N ALA A 19 40.12 -11.16 -15.50
CA ALA A 19 39.04 -11.44 -16.44
C ALA A 19 39.10 -10.54 -17.67
N SER A 20 38.75 -11.11 -18.82
CA SER A 20 38.70 -10.38 -20.09
C SER A 20 37.52 -9.41 -20.15
N GLN A 21 37.59 -8.41 -21.04
CA GLN A 21 36.51 -7.42 -21.19
C GLN A 21 35.16 -8.05 -21.60
N GLU A 22 35.20 -9.16 -22.34
CA GLU A 22 34.00 -9.92 -22.73
C GLU A 22 33.38 -10.67 -21.54
N GLU A 23 34.20 -11.23 -20.66
CA GLU A 23 33.74 -11.86 -19.41
C GLU A 23 33.10 -10.84 -18.48
N ILE A 24 33.71 -9.66 -18.34
CA ILE A 24 33.15 -8.55 -17.54
C ILE A 24 31.80 -8.11 -18.10
N ARG A 25 31.68 -7.91 -19.42
CA ARG A 25 30.44 -7.48 -20.07
C ARG A 25 29.32 -8.53 -19.95
N SER A 26 29.66 -9.80 -20.09
CA SER A 26 28.69 -10.90 -19.95
C SER A 26 28.21 -11.06 -18.50
N ALA A 27 29.12 -10.98 -17.53
CA ALA A 27 28.81 -11.02 -16.11
C ALA A 27 27.90 -9.86 -15.70
N TYR A 28 28.22 -8.64 -16.13
CA TYR A 28 27.39 -7.46 -15.90
C TYR A 28 25.98 -7.63 -16.49
N LYS A 29 25.86 -8.08 -17.75
CA LYS A 29 24.56 -8.29 -18.40
C LYS A 29 23.70 -9.30 -17.66
N ARG A 30 24.30 -10.40 -17.17
CA ARG A 30 23.61 -11.43 -16.39
C ARG A 30 23.14 -10.92 -15.03
N LEU A 31 23.99 -10.18 -14.31
CA LEU A 31 23.64 -9.59 -13.02
C LEU A 31 22.54 -8.53 -13.18
N ALA A 32 22.65 -7.68 -14.20
CA ALA A 32 21.64 -6.68 -14.52
C ALA A 32 20.28 -7.32 -14.86
N LEU A 33 20.26 -8.45 -15.56
CA LEU A 33 19.02 -9.19 -15.86
C LEU A 33 18.42 -9.89 -14.63
N GLN A 34 19.24 -10.34 -13.67
CA GLN A 34 18.77 -10.93 -12.42
C GLN A 34 18.15 -9.87 -11.49
N LEU A 35 18.76 -8.69 -11.44
CA LEU A 35 18.29 -7.56 -10.64
C LEU A 35 17.33 -6.64 -11.40
N HIS A 36 16.99 -6.97 -12.66
CA HIS A 36 16.06 -6.17 -13.43
C HIS A 36 14.67 -6.29 -12.80
N PRO A 37 13.99 -5.18 -12.49
CA PRO A 37 12.69 -5.19 -11.82
C PRO A 37 11.62 -5.97 -12.60
N ASP A 38 11.77 -6.11 -13.92
CA ASP A 38 10.86 -6.92 -14.75
C ASP A 38 11.10 -8.44 -14.70
N LYS A 39 12.30 -8.90 -14.31
CA LYS A 39 12.72 -10.32 -14.36
C LYS A 39 13.02 -10.94 -13.00
N ALA A 40 13.24 -10.13 -11.97
CA ALA A 40 13.29 -10.64 -10.61
C ALA A 40 11.93 -11.27 -10.27
N SER A 41 12.00 -12.44 -9.64
CA SER A 41 10.93 -13.39 -9.31
C SER A 41 9.84 -12.85 -8.36
N ASP A 42 9.59 -11.55 -8.33
CA ASP A 42 8.77 -10.90 -7.30
C ASP A 42 7.29 -10.82 -7.65
N ARG A 43 6.79 -11.24 -8.82
CA ARG A 43 5.33 -11.18 -9.06
C ARG A 43 4.51 -12.04 -8.08
N PHE A 44 5.01 -13.21 -7.68
CA PHE A 44 4.36 -14.03 -6.66
C PHE A 44 4.57 -13.48 -5.24
N ASN A 45 5.70 -12.81 -5.00
CA ASN A 45 5.99 -12.14 -3.74
C ASN A 45 5.15 -10.87 -3.56
N ILE A 46 4.95 -10.09 -4.63
CA ILE A 46 4.17 -8.85 -4.65
C ILE A 46 2.72 -9.11 -4.30
N ASN A 47 2.09 -10.15 -4.85
CA ASN A 47 0.70 -10.46 -4.51
C ASN A 47 0.59 -10.89 -3.03
N SER A 48 1.49 -11.74 -2.54
CA SER A 48 1.50 -12.14 -1.12
C SER A 48 1.80 -10.96 -0.18
N GLN A 49 2.70 -10.06 -0.57
CA GLN A 49 3.00 -8.83 0.15
C GLN A 49 1.83 -7.85 0.14
N LEU A 50 1.13 -7.70 -0.98
CA LEU A 50 -0.04 -6.85 -1.12
C LEU A 50 -1.20 -7.38 -0.26
N GLU A 51 -1.45 -8.68 -0.31
CA GLU A 51 -2.44 -9.36 0.56
C GLU A 51 -2.09 -9.14 2.04
N HIS A 52 -0.81 -9.27 2.40
CA HIS A 52 -0.36 -8.99 3.77
C HIS A 52 -0.58 -7.54 4.18
N LEU A 53 -0.31 -6.58 3.28
CA LEU A 53 -0.56 -5.15 3.53
C LEU A 53 -2.06 -4.86 3.66
N GLN A 54 -2.91 -5.45 2.82
CA GLN A 54 -4.36 -5.31 2.89
C GLN A 54 -4.93 -5.89 4.19
N ALA A 55 -4.40 -7.03 4.65
CA ALA A 55 -4.79 -7.63 5.93
C ALA A 55 -4.38 -6.76 7.13
N LYS A 56 -3.23 -6.08 7.04
CA LYS A 56 -2.69 -5.24 8.11
C LYS A 56 -3.31 -3.84 8.15
N TYR A 57 -3.56 -3.26 6.99
CA TYR A 57 -4.02 -1.88 6.81
C TYR A 57 -5.30 -1.88 5.99
N VAL A 58 -6.43 -1.88 6.70
CA VAL A 58 -7.76 -1.74 6.11
C VAL A 58 -7.81 -0.43 5.31
N GLY A 59 -8.29 -0.50 4.08
CA GLY A 59 -8.33 0.65 3.17
C GLY A 59 -7.22 0.68 2.12
N THR A 60 -6.22 -0.20 2.22
CA THR A 60 -5.15 -0.31 1.20
C THR A 60 -5.73 -0.70 -0.16
N GLY A 61 -5.56 0.17 -1.16
CA GLY A 61 -6.04 -0.03 -2.52
C GLY A 61 -5.21 -1.05 -3.32
N HIS A 62 -5.74 -1.42 -4.49
CA HIS A 62 -5.09 -2.24 -5.51
C HIS A 62 -5.52 -1.75 -6.90
N ALA A 63 -4.90 -2.26 -7.97
CA ALA A 63 -5.14 -1.78 -9.33
C ALA A 63 -6.61 -1.91 -9.76
N ASP A 64 -7.30 -2.95 -9.30
CA ASP A 64 -8.69 -3.26 -9.65
C ASP A 64 -9.71 -2.68 -8.66
N LEU A 65 -9.29 -1.80 -7.74
CA LEU A 65 -10.18 -1.16 -6.77
C LEU A 65 -11.27 -0.35 -7.47
N SER A 66 -12.54 -0.68 -7.20
CA SER A 66 -13.64 0.08 -7.75
C SER A 66 -13.74 1.47 -7.13
N ARG A 67 -14.32 2.41 -7.88
CA ARG A 67 -14.63 3.76 -7.36
C ARG A 67 -15.51 3.69 -6.11
N PHE A 68 -16.43 2.72 -6.06
CA PHE A 68 -17.33 2.52 -4.93
C PHE A 68 -16.55 2.10 -3.68
N GLU A 69 -15.67 1.10 -3.77
CA GLU A 69 -14.85 0.64 -2.64
C GLU A 69 -13.93 1.75 -2.12
N TRP A 70 -13.32 2.52 -3.04
CA TRP A 70 -12.53 3.69 -2.67
C TRP A 70 -13.35 4.71 -1.89
N ALA A 71 -14.54 5.07 -2.39
CA ALA A 71 -15.41 6.05 -1.74
C ALA A 71 -15.85 5.58 -0.34
N VAL A 72 -16.19 4.29 -0.20
CA VAL A 72 -16.56 3.71 1.10
C VAL A 72 -15.42 3.82 2.11
N ASN A 73 -14.18 3.52 1.70
CA ASN A 73 -13.03 3.64 2.58
C ASN A 73 -12.78 5.09 3.00
N ILE A 74 -12.77 6.03 2.05
CA ILE A 74 -12.59 7.46 2.34
C ILE A 74 -13.65 7.99 3.30
N GLN A 75 -14.91 7.59 3.12
CA GLN A 75 -15.99 8.08 3.96
C GLN A 75 -15.94 7.46 5.37
N ARG A 76 -15.51 6.21 5.50
CA ARG A 76 -15.23 5.59 6.81
C ARG A 76 -14.09 6.29 7.53
N ASP A 77 -12.99 6.59 6.83
CA ASP A 77 -11.84 7.31 7.40
C ASP A 77 -12.22 8.74 7.84
N SER A 78 -13.09 9.38 7.07
CA SER A 78 -13.64 10.70 7.41
C SER A 78 -14.46 10.63 8.71
N TYR A 79 -15.40 9.69 8.80
CA TYR A 79 -16.19 9.52 10.04
C TYR A 79 -15.34 9.11 11.24
N ALA A 80 -14.33 8.26 11.05
CA ALA A 80 -13.39 7.88 12.10
C ALA A 80 -12.63 9.10 12.62
N SER A 81 -12.18 9.96 11.69
CA SER A 81 -11.50 11.21 12.01
C SER A 81 -12.43 12.18 12.73
N TYR A 82 -13.70 12.30 12.32
CA TYR A 82 -14.66 13.18 13.00
C TYR A 82 -14.92 12.74 14.44
N ILE A 83 -15.06 11.44 14.68
CA ILE A 83 -15.27 10.89 16.02
C ILE A 83 -14.00 11.01 16.87
N GLY A 84 -12.83 10.72 16.30
CA GLY A 84 -11.55 10.70 17.02
C GLY A 84 -11.03 12.09 17.40
N HIS A 85 -11.34 13.12 16.61
CA HIS A 85 -10.91 14.49 16.87
C HIS A 85 -12.05 15.28 17.53
N TYR A 86 -11.96 15.46 18.85
CA TYR A 86 -12.96 16.19 19.64
C TYR A 86 -13.38 17.56 19.06
N PRO A 87 -12.48 18.42 18.54
CA PRO A 87 -12.89 19.69 17.94
C PRO A 87 -13.80 19.53 16.72
N MET A 88 -13.57 18.50 15.89
CA MET A 88 -14.42 18.19 14.74
C MET A 88 -15.78 17.68 15.19
N LEU A 89 -15.80 16.72 16.13
CA LEU A 89 -17.05 16.19 16.67
C LEU A 89 -17.91 17.30 17.31
N ALA A 90 -17.28 18.17 18.11
CA ALA A 90 -17.96 19.29 18.76
C ALA A 90 -18.50 20.29 17.72
N TYR A 91 -17.73 20.59 16.68
CA TYR A 91 -18.18 21.46 15.59
C TYR A 91 -19.44 20.89 14.92
N PHE A 92 -19.45 19.61 14.56
CA PHE A 92 -20.63 18.98 13.96
C PHE A 92 -21.83 18.92 14.92
N ALA A 93 -21.61 18.64 16.21
CA ALA A 93 -22.66 18.64 17.21
C ALA A 93 -23.32 20.01 17.36
N ILE A 94 -22.53 21.08 17.38
CA ILE A 94 -23.03 22.46 17.42
C ILE A 94 -23.81 22.77 16.13
N ALA A 95 -23.26 22.43 14.96
CA ALA A 95 -23.89 22.69 13.67
C ALA A 95 -25.23 21.95 13.48
N ALA A 96 -25.33 20.72 13.99
CA ALA A 96 -26.55 19.91 13.95
C ALA A 96 -27.54 20.25 15.08
N ASN A 97 -27.14 21.08 16.05
CA ASN A 97 -27.87 21.35 17.29
C ASN A 97 -28.26 20.06 18.03
N GLU A 98 -27.33 19.11 18.09
CA GLU A 98 -27.51 17.80 18.69
C GLU A 98 -26.44 17.54 19.76
N SER A 99 -26.71 16.62 20.67
CA SER A 99 -25.70 16.24 21.68
C SER A 99 -24.49 15.57 21.02
N ILE A 100 -23.30 15.78 21.59
CA ILE A 100 -22.04 15.16 21.12
C ILE A 100 -22.17 13.62 21.05
N GLY A 101 -22.81 13.01 22.05
CA GLY A 101 -23.03 11.56 22.08
C GLY A 101 -23.95 11.08 20.95
N ARG A 102 -24.94 11.89 20.57
CA ARG A 102 -25.84 11.60 19.46
C ARG A 102 -25.16 11.73 18.11
N GLU A 103 -24.36 12.77 17.89
CA GLU A 103 -23.59 12.87 16.63
C GLU A 103 -22.55 11.76 16.52
N CYS A 104 -21.90 11.38 17.62
CA CYS A 104 -21.01 10.23 17.65
C CYS A 104 -21.74 8.93 17.23
N TYR A 105 -22.93 8.70 17.79
CA TYR A 105 -23.79 7.59 17.40
C TYR A 105 -24.19 7.66 15.91
N ASN A 106 -24.60 8.82 15.43
CA ASN A 106 -24.99 9.03 14.03
C ASN A 106 -23.84 8.72 13.07
N PHE A 107 -22.62 9.18 13.35
CA PHE A 107 -21.45 8.86 12.52
C PHE A 107 -21.11 7.37 12.55
N MET A 108 -21.16 6.72 13.72
CA MET A 108 -20.94 5.27 13.82
C MET A 108 -21.96 4.47 13.01
N GLN A 109 -23.25 4.86 13.02
CA GLN A 109 -24.27 4.20 12.20
C GLN A 109 -24.00 4.38 10.69
N LYS A 110 -23.57 5.58 10.28
CA LYS A 110 -23.25 5.87 8.87
C LYS A 110 -22.03 5.12 8.35
N MET A 111 -21.15 4.61 9.22
CA MET A 111 -19.98 3.82 8.78
C MET A 111 -20.35 2.46 8.17
N LEU A 112 -21.55 1.93 8.45
CA LEU A 112 -22.00 0.64 7.91
C LEU A 112 -22.11 0.69 6.39
N LEU A 113 -22.88 1.67 5.89
CA LEU A 113 -23.21 1.83 4.47
C LEU A 113 -23.11 3.31 4.04
N PRO A 114 -21.91 3.92 4.09
CA PRO A 114 -21.75 5.36 3.90
C PRO A 114 -22.14 5.85 2.51
N CYS A 115 -21.97 4.99 1.50
CA CYS A 115 -22.21 5.30 0.09
C CYS A 115 -23.44 4.59 -0.48
N GLY A 116 -24.31 4.01 0.37
CA GLY A 116 -25.43 3.19 -0.09
C GLY A 116 -25.01 1.80 -0.55
N LEU A 117 -25.93 1.09 -1.20
CA LEU A 117 -25.67 -0.28 -1.67
C LEU A 117 -24.60 -0.29 -2.77
N PRO A 118 -23.75 -1.32 -2.83
CA PRO A 118 -22.79 -1.48 -3.90
C PRO A 118 -23.50 -1.56 -5.26
N PRO A 119 -22.89 -1.03 -6.34
CA PRO A 119 -23.43 -1.19 -7.68
C PRO A 119 -23.54 -2.68 -8.03
N GLN A 120 -24.58 -3.03 -8.79
CA GLN A 120 -24.68 -4.36 -9.37
C GLN A 120 -23.46 -4.58 -10.27
N ARG A 121 -22.80 -5.72 -10.13
CA ARG A 121 -21.76 -6.11 -11.08
C ARG A 121 -22.46 -6.53 -12.36
N ASP A 122 -22.08 -5.94 -13.47
CA ASP A 122 -22.51 -6.42 -14.78
C ASP A 122 -21.96 -7.85 -14.91
N GLU A 123 -22.85 -8.84 -15.07
CA GLU A 123 -22.43 -10.21 -15.39
C GLU A 123 -22.07 -10.26 -16.87
N ASP A 124 -20.77 -10.30 -17.17
CA ASP A 124 -20.21 -10.70 -18.48
C ASP A 124 -19.81 -12.19 -18.45
#